data_AF-A0A2M9IX71-F1
#
_entry.id   AF-A0A2M9IX71-F1
#
_cell.length_a   1.000
_cell.length_b   1.000
_cell.length_c   1.000
_cell.angle_alpha   90.00
_cell.angle_beta   90.00
_cell.angle_gamma   90.00
#
_symmetry.space_group_name_H-M   'P 1'
#
loop_
_entity.id
_entity.type
_entity.pdbx_description
1 polymer ?
#
loop_
_entity_poly.entity_id
_entity_poly.type
_entity_poly.pdbx_seq_one_letter_code
_entity_poly.pdbx_strand_id
1 'polypeptide(L)'
;MSDRVEECRKDLNNLKRFADEVDRTLDAVDATSGTDAWQGPAADRFRKEWNGRRKAIHDALDAARGQYNKILQRVQDEEAKKKSDAAK
;
A
#
# COMPACT_ATOMS: atom_id res chain seq x y z
N MET A 1 -14.94 -24.33 -6.41
CA MET A 1 -14.14 -23.26 -7.05
C MET A 1 -14.16 -21.94 -6.23
N SER A 2 -14.82 -21.92 -5.06
CA SER A 2 -15.04 -20.71 -4.23
C SER A 2 -13.83 -20.35 -3.35
N ASP A 3 -13.21 -21.35 -2.71
CA ASP A 3 -12.23 -21.13 -1.64
C ASP A 3 -10.98 -20.40 -2.12
N ARG A 4 -10.46 -20.75 -3.31
CA ARG A 4 -9.28 -20.09 -3.89
C ARG A 4 -9.51 -18.61 -4.23
N VAL A 5 -10.73 -18.24 -4.61
CA VAL A 5 -11.07 -16.83 -4.91
C VAL A 5 -11.18 -16.04 -3.61
N GLU A 6 -11.76 -16.65 -2.57
CA GLU A 6 -11.84 -16.08 -1.23
C GLU A 6 -10.47 -15.89 -0.59
N GLU A 7 -9.57 -16.88 -0.72
CA GLU A 7 -8.17 -16.78 -0.31
C GLU A 7 -7.46 -15.63 -1.02
N CYS A 8 -7.58 -15.53 -2.35
CA CYS A 8 -7.00 -14.42 -3.10
C CYS A 8 -7.54 -13.05 -2.66
N ARG A 9 -8.84 -12.94 -2.34
CA ARG A 9 -9.42 -11.70 -1.79
C ARG A 9 -8.85 -11.35 -0.42
N LYS A 10 -8.68 -12.36 0.44
CA LYS A 10 -8.07 -12.19 1.76
C LYS A 10 -6.63 -11.73 1.65
N ASP A 11 -5.84 -12.33 0.76
CA ASP A 11 -4.45 -11.94 0.52
C ASP A 11 -4.34 -10.53 -0.02
N LEU A 12 -5.20 -10.15 -0.97
CA LEU A 12 -5.28 -8.77 -1.47
C LEU A 12 -5.61 -7.77 -0.35
N ASN A 13 -6.55 -8.09 0.53
CA ASN A 13 -6.89 -7.22 1.66
C ASN A 13 -5.75 -7.12 2.69
N ASN A 14 -5.04 -8.22 2.94
CA ASN A 14 -3.85 -8.22 3.79
C ASN A 14 -2.75 -7.34 3.19
N LEU A 15 -2.50 -7.43 1.88
CA LEU A 15 -1.53 -6.58 1.18
C LEU A 15 -1.86 -5.10 1.34
N LYS A 16 -3.14 -4.71 1.18
CA LYS A 16 -3.59 -3.34 1.43
C LYS A 16 -3.30 -2.91 2.87
N ARG A 17 -3.67 -3.75 3.85
CA ARG A 17 -3.45 -3.46 5.27
C ARG A 17 -1.95 -3.27 5.58
N PHE A 18 -1.10 -4.15 5.07
CA PHE A 18 0.35 -4.05 5.29
C PHE A 18 0.92 -2.79 4.65
N ALA A 19 0.47 -2.42 3.45
CA ALA A 19 0.87 -1.16 2.82
C ALA A 19 0.51 0.06 3.69
N ASP A 20 -0.72 0.08 4.23
CA ASP A 20 -1.16 1.17 5.12
C ASP A 20 -0.40 1.19 6.46
N GLU A 21 0.03 0.04 6.97
CA GLU A 21 0.82 -0.07 8.20
C GLU A 21 2.26 0.42 8.01
N VAL A 22 2.86 0.14 6.84
CA VAL A 22 4.17 0.70 6.47
C VAL A 22 4.09 2.23 6.44
N ASP A 23 3.08 2.81 5.79
CA ASP A 23 2.91 4.28 5.73
C ASP A 23 2.84 4.91 7.12
N ARG A 24 2.00 4.36 8.00
CA ARG A 24 1.89 4.86 9.38
C ARG A 24 3.21 4.77 10.14
N THR A 25 3.99 3.74 9.88
CA THR A 25 5.31 3.57 10.50
C THR A 25 6.29 4.61 9.99
N LEU A 26 6.27 4.94 8.69
CA LEU A 26 7.10 5.99 8.12
C LEU A 26 6.74 7.36 8.70
N ASP A 27 5.45 7.64 8.89
CA ASP A 27 4.97 8.89 9.50
C ASP A 27 5.39 9.03 10.98
N ALA A 28 5.48 7.92 11.72
CA ALA A 28 5.98 7.92 13.09
C ALA A 28 7.48 8.26 13.18
N VAL A 29 8.29 7.82 12.20
CA VAL A 29 9.71 8.19 12.13
C VAL A 29 9.86 9.69 11.94
N ASP A 30 9.03 10.31 11.11
CA ASP A 30 9.00 11.76 10.93
C ASP A 30 8.69 12.51 12.23
N ALA A 31 7.65 12.06 12.94
CA ALA A 31 7.26 12.67 14.21
C ALA A 31 8.38 12.62 15.26
N THR A 32 9.18 11.55 15.27
CA THR A 32 10.28 11.36 16.24
C THR A 32 11.61 11.98 15.78
N SER A 33 11.76 12.31 14.50
CA SER A 33 12.97 12.89 13.91
C SER A 33 12.79 14.35 13.44
N GLY A 34 11.73 15.01 13.91
CA GLY A 34 11.39 16.38 13.58
C GLY A 34 12.49 17.39 13.94
N THR A 35 12.46 18.55 13.27
CA THR A 35 13.47 19.62 13.40
C THR A 35 13.61 20.16 14.82
N ASP A 36 12.55 20.06 15.62
CA ASP A 36 12.55 20.50 17.01
C ASP A 36 13.10 19.43 17.96
N ALA A 37 13.08 18.15 17.55
CA ALA A 37 13.51 17.02 18.37
C ALA A 37 15.01 16.71 18.21
N TRP A 38 15.58 16.94 17.03
CA TRP A 38 16.99 16.63 16.74
C TRP A 38 17.62 17.63 15.76
N GLN A 39 18.71 18.29 16.14
CA GLN A 39 19.32 19.36 15.33
C GLN A 39 20.80 19.12 15.03
N GLY A 40 21.30 19.83 14.02
CA GLY A 40 22.70 19.86 13.61
C GLY A 40 22.99 19.09 12.32
N PRO A 41 24.24 19.14 11.83
CA PRO A 41 24.61 18.63 10.49
C PRO A 41 24.28 17.15 10.26
N ALA A 42 24.35 16.33 11.32
CA ALA A 42 23.98 14.92 11.24
C ALA A 42 22.47 14.72 11.05
N ALA A 43 21.65 15.54 11.72
CA ALA A 43 20.21 15.52 11.57
C ALA A 43 19.78 15.99 10.17
N ASP A 44 20.44 17.02 9.63
CA ASP A 44 20.17 17.50 8.27
C ASP A 44 20.51 16.45 7.21
N ARG A 45 21.65 15.77 7.37
CA ARG A 45 22.03 14.66 6.49
C ARG A 45 21.02 13.51 6.58
N PHE A 46 20.61 13.13 7.80
CA PHE A 46 19.60 12.10 8.01
C PHE A 46 18.30 12.46 7.28
N ARG A 47 17.77 13.67 7.46
CA ARG A 47 16.52 14.10 6.81
C ARG A 47 16.61 14.07 5.30
N LYS A 48 17.74 14.51 4.73
CA LYS A 48 17.96 14.48 3.29
C LYS A 48 17.89 13.04 2.75
N GLU A 49 18.60 12.11 3.39
CA GLU A 49 18.60 10.70 3.00
C GLU A 49 17.23 10.03 3.26
N TRP A 50 16.63 10.31 4.41
CA TRP A 50 15.33 9.80 4.83
C TRP A 50 14.23 10.21 3.86
N ASN A 51 14.15 11.50 3.50
CA ASN A 51 13.14 12.00 2.55
C ASN A 51 13.23 11.29 1.20
N GLY A 52 14.44 11.03 0.69
CA GLY A 52 14.64 10.29 -0.55
C GLY A 52 14.15 8.85 -0.47
N ARG A 53 14.53 8.13 0.60
CA ARG A 53 14.11 6.74 0.82
C ARG A 53 12.62 6.62 1.07
N ARG A 54 12.07 7.50 1.90
CA ARG A 54 10.63 7.56 2.22
C ARG A 54 9.81 7.81 0.97
N LYS A 55 10.23 8.75 0.11
CA LYS A 55 9.57 8.97 -1.17
C LYS A 55 9.55 7.70 -2.02
N ALA A 56 10.68 6.99 -2.13
CA ALA A 56 10.75 5.74 -2.90
C ALA A 56 9.83 4.64 -2.33
N ILE A 57 9.70 4.56 -1.00
CA ILE A 57 8.78 3.61 -0.36
C ILE A 57 7.32 4.00 -0.65
N HIS A 58 6.95 5.27 -0.49
CA HIS A 58 5.61 5.78 -0.82
C HIS A 58 5.25 5.51 -2.28
N ASP A 59 6.14 5.82 -3.22
CA ASP A 59 5.91 5.58 -4.64
C ASP A 59 5.69 4.07 -4.93
N ALA A 60 6.40 3.18 -4.23
CA ALA A 60 6.22 1.72 -4.35
C ALA A 60 4.89 1.23 -3.73
N LEU A 61 4.48 1.79 -2.59
CA LEU A 61 3.21 1.47 -1.94
C LEU A 61 2.02 1.96 -2.77
N ASP A 62 2.11 3.14 -3.35
CA ASP A 62 1.09 3.66 -4.25
C ASP A 62 0.97 2.83 -5.53
N ALA A 63 2.10 2.37 -6.09
CA ALA A 63 2.09 1.44 -7.20
C ALA A 63 1.40 0.11 -6.83
N ALA A 64 1.68 -0.43 -5.63
CA ALA A 64 1.04 -1.65 -5.13
C ALA A 64 -0.48 -1.47 -4.93
N ARG A 65 -0.92 -0.34 -4.36
CA ARG A 65 -2.34 0.02 -4.22
C ARG A 65 -3.02 0.16 -5.60
N GLY A 66 -2.33 0.76 -6.56
CA GLY A 66 -2.80 0.87 -7.94
C GLY A 66 -2.99 -0.51 -8.59
N GLN A 67 -2.07 -1.44 -8.38
CA GLN A 67 -2.20 -2.82 -8.85
C GLN A 67 -3.35 -3.56 -8.15
N TYR A 68 -3.49 -3.42 -6.82
CA TYR A 68 -4.60 -3.98 -6.05
C TYR A 68 -5.96 -3.54 -6.65
N ASN A 69 -6.14 -2.24 -6.87
CA ASN A 69 -7.39 -1.70 -7.42
C ASN A 69 -7.69 -2.27 -8.81
N LYS A 70 -6.68 -2.38 -9.68
CA LYS A 70 -6.83 -2.98 -11.02
C LYS A 70 -7.24 -4.46 -10.94
N ILE A 71 -6.63 -5.23 -10.05
CA ILE A 71 -6.96 -6.66 -9.88
C ILE A 71 -8.38 -6.80 -9.34
N LEU A 72 -8.75 -6.01 -8.32
CA LEU A 72 -10.09 -6.04 -7.73
C LEU A 72 -11.17 -5.71 -8.77
N GLN A 73 -10.95 -4.69 -9.61
CA GLN A 73 -11.84 -4.33 -10.71
C GLN A 73 -12.04 -5.51 -11.67
N ARG A 74 -10.96 -6.16 -12.10
CA ARG A 74 -11.03 -7.32 -13.02
C ARG A 74 -11.81 -8.48 -12.41
N VAL A 75 -11.63 -8.76 -11.12
CA VAL A 75 -12.40 -9.80 -10.41
C VAL A 75 -13.89 -9.46 -10.39
N GLN A 76 -14.26 -8.20 -10.11
CA GLN A 76 -15.65 -7.75 -10.11
C GLN A 76 -16.29 -7.86 -11.51
N ASP A 77 -15.56 -7.47 -12.56
CA ASP A 77 -16.02 -7.56 -13.94
C ASP A 77 -16.25 -9.01 -14.38
N GLU A 78 -15.34 -9.93 -14.02
CA GLU A 78 -15.48 -11.36 -14.31
C GLU A 78 -16.67 -12.00 -13.56
N GLU A 79 -16.91 -11.60 -12.31
CA GLU A 79 -18.07 -12.06 -11.55
C GLU A 79 -19.39 -11.52 -12.11
N ALA A 80 -19.42 -10.27 -12.55
CA ALA A 80 -20.60 -9.68 -13.19
C ALA A 80 -20.95 -10.40 -14.50
N LYS A 81 -19.95 -10.69 -15.34
CA LYS A 81 -20.13 -11.46 -16.58
C LYS A 81 -20.65 -12.87 -16.31
N LYS A 82 -20.07 -13.59 -15.35
CA LYS A 82 -20.55 -14.93 -14.97
C LYS A 82 -22.00 -14.92 -14.49
N LYS A 83 -22.41 -13.89 -13.75
CA LYS A 83 -23.81 -13.73 -13.32
C LYS A 83 -24.75 -13.41 -14.47
N SER A 84 -24.33 -12.59 -15.45
CA SER A 84 -25.17 -12.32 -16.63
C SER A 84 -25.32 -13.53 -17.53
N ASP A 85 -24.26 -14.33 -17.68
CA ASP A 85 -24.27 -15.53 -18.52
C ASP A 85 -25.07 -16.67 -17.88
N ALA A 86 -25.09 -16.77 -16.54
CA ALA A 86 -25.90 -17.76 -15.81
C ALA A 86 -27.39 -17.40 -15.72
N ALA A 87 -27.77 -16.16 -16.00
CA ALA A 87 -29.16 -15.68 -15.99
C ALA A 87 -29.83 -15.76 -17.37
N LYS A 88 -29.13 -16.28 -18.37
CA LYS A 88 -29.55 -16.39 -19.78
C LYS A 88 -29.73 -17.85 -20.17
#